data_AF-A0A0S8E161-F1
#
_entry.id   AF-A0A0S8E161-F1
#
_cell.length_a   1.000
_cell.length_b   1.000
_cell.length_c   1.000
_cell.angle_alpha   90.00
_cell.angle_beta   90.00
_cell.angle_gamma   90.00
#
_symmetry.space_group_name_H-M   'P 1'
#
loop_
_entity.id
_entity.type
_entity.pdbx_description
1 polymer ?
#
loop_
_entity_poly.entity_id
_entity_poly.type
_entity_poly.pdbx_seq_one_letter_code
_entity_poly.pdbx_strand_id
1 'polypeptide(L)'
;MNARRKFLLICLAATLVGASLYLCGCEDKTEAKGTVELCTKCGQIKGDELCCKPNQEKCIICGLVEGSPGCCNIPEGAETAALCTACGNIAGGDLCCEPDQPRCAKCGLVKDSPGCCKISKN
;
A
#
# COMPACT_ATOMS: atom_id res chain seq x y z
N MET A 1 -38.15 40.43 36.74
CA MET A 1 -36.73 40.32 36.35
C MET A 1 -36.37 38.84 36.28
N ASN A 2 -36.35 38.28 35.08
CA ASN A 2 -36.55 36.85 34.83
C ASN A 2 -35.24 36.08 34.66
N ALA A 3 -35.25 34.86 35.24
CA ALA A 3 -34.16 33.92 35.50
C ALA A 3 -33.38 33.37 34.28
N ARG A 4 -33.46 34.00 33.11
CA ARG A 4 -32.80 33.54 31.87
C ARG A 4 -31.38 34.08 31.68
N ARG A 5 -30.95 35.06 32.49
CA ARG A 5 -29.64 35.72 32.34
C ARG A 5 -28.52 35.12 33.20
N LYS A 6 -28.85 34.23 34.15
CA LYS A 6 -27.85 33.55 35.01
C LYS A 6 -27.27 32.27 34.37
N PHE A 7 -27.95 31.68 33.39
CA PHE A 7 -27.47 30.47 32.71
C PHE A 7 -26.37 30.76 31.68
N LEU A 8 -26.23 32.02 31.26
CA LEU A 8 -25.28 32.46 30.23
C LEU A 8 -23.88 32.81 30.78
N LEU A 9 -23.67 32.75 32.10
CA LEU A 9 -22.40 33.11 32.73
C LEU A 9 -21.63 31.92 33.32
N ILE A 10 -22.15 30.69 33.18
CA ILE A 10 -21.48 29.48 33.70
C ILE A 10 -20.64 28.78 32.61
N CYS A 11 -20.78 29.15 31.33
CA CYS A 11 -20.06 28.50 30.23
C CYS A 11 -18.68 29.09 29.90
N LEU A 12 -18.15 30.04 30.67
CA LEU A 12 -16.96 30.83 30.30
C LEU A 12 -15.74 30.67 31.22
N ALA A 13 -15.70 29.64 32.07
CA ALA A 13 -14.59 29.45 33.03
C ALA A 13 -14.09 28.00 33.12
N ALA A 14 -13.93 27.31 31.98
CA ALA A 14 -13.32 25.98 31.94
C ALA A 14 -12.34 25.78 30.76
N THR A 15 -11.69 26.85 30.32
CA THR A 15 -10.56 26.74 29.38
C THR A 15 -9.32 27.26 30.08
N LEU A 16 -8.64 26.40 30.84
CA LEU A 16 -7.18 26.39 31.03
C LEU A 16 -6.80 25.36 32.09
N VAL A 17 -5.80 24.55 31.74
CA VAL A 17 -4.96 23.65 32.56
C VAL A 17 -5.35 22.16 32.59
N GLY A 18 -4.46 21.34 31.99
CA GLY A 18 -4.29 19.90 32.23
C GLY A 18 -4.51 19.07 30.96
N ALA A 19 -3.60 18.98 29.99
CA ALA A 19 -2.34 18.21 30.06
C ALA A 19 -2.49 16.85 30.78
N SER A 20 -2.91 15.81 30.06
CA SER A 20 -2.48 14.41 30.26
C SER A 20 -3.05 13.50 29.17
N LEU A 21 -2.18 13.19 28.20
CA LEU A 21 -1.91 11.85 27.69
C LEU A 21 -3.01 10.79 27.83
N TYR A 22 -3.73 10.50 26.75
CA TYR A 22 -4.16 9.15 26.34
C TYR A 22 -4.46 9.25 24.84
N LEU A 23 -3.48 8.98 23.97
CA LEU A 23 -3.35 7.68 23.30
C LEU A 23 -4.71 7.12 22.83
N CYS A 24 -5.15 7.59 21.67
CA CYS A 24 -5.40 6.68 20.56
C CYS A 24 -4.79 7.35 19.33
N GLY A 25 -3.48 7.18 19.18
CA GLY A 25 -2.86 7.26 17.87
C GLY A 25 -3.43 6.14 17.02
N CYS A 26 -4.51 6.43 16.30
CA CYS A 26 -4.72 5.76 15.03
C CYS A 26 -3.83 6.52 14.06
N GLU A 27 -2.59 6.05 13.92
CA GLU A 27 -1.71 6.48 12.86
C GLU A 27 -2.50 6.47 11.56
N ASP A 28 -2.65 7.65 10.97
CA ASP A 28 -3.14 7.84 9.63
C ASP A 28 -2.46 6.82 8.72
N LYS A 29 -3.23 5.83 8.24
CA LYS A 29 -2.85 5.01 7.09
C LYS A 29 -2.88 5.87 5.83
N THR A 30 -2.11 6.97 5.79
CA THR A 30 -2.10 7.86 4.63
C THR A 30 -0.74 8.52 4.43
N GLU A 31 0.13 7.83 3.71
CA GLU A 31 0.77 8.49 2.57
C GLU A 31 0.24 7.77 1.33
N ALA A 32 -0.04 8.53 0.27
CA ALA A 32 -0.43 7.98 -1.03
C ALA A 32 0.73 7.12 -1.55
N LYS A 33 0.73 5.84 -1.21
CA LYS A 33 1.71 4.88 -1.71
C LYS A 33 1.41 4.73 -3.18
N GLY A 34 2.35 5.18 -4.01
CA GLY A 34 2.27 4.99 -5.45
C GLY A 34 2.01 3.53 -5.79
N THR A 35 1.37 3.30 -6.93
CA THR A 35 1.15 1.96 -7.45
C THR A 35 1.74 1.84 -8.83
N VAL A 36 2.32 0.69 -9.13
CA VAL A 36 2.78 0.32 -10.47
C VAL A 36 1.82 -0.74 -10.99
N GLU A 37 1.10 -0.43 -12.08
CA GLU A 37 0.18 -1.38 -12.70
C GLU A 37 0.93 -2.56 -13.34
N LEU A 38 0.41 -3.77 -13.11
CA LEU A 38 0.86 -4.98 -13.78
C LEU A 38 -0.06 -5.30 -14.97
N CYS A 39 0.52 -5.84 -16.02
CA CYS A 39 -0.21 -6.40 -17.13
C CYS A 39 -0.76 -7.77 -16.74
N THR A 40 -2.08 -7.89 -16.54
CA THR A 40 -2.72 -9.17 -16.19
C THR A 40 -2.59 -10.25 -17.27
N LYS A 41 -2.17 -9.89 -18.49
CA LYS A 41 -1.93 -10.85 -19.59
C LYS A 41 -0.55 -11.51 -19.57
N CYS A 42 0.47 -10.83 -19.01
CA CYS A 42 1.85 -11.33 -19.06
C CYS A 42 2.62 -11.23 -17.74
N GLY A 43 2.08 -10.54 -16.73
CA GLY A 43 2.68 -10.36 -15.41
C GLY A 43 3.75 -9.27 -15.31
N GLN A 44 4.19 -8.67 -16.43
CA GLN A 44 5.16 -7.56 -16.43
C GLN A 44 4.52 -6.23 -16.02
N ILE A 45 5.33 -5.21 -15.79
CA ILE A 45 4.84 -3.85 -15.52
C ILE A 45 4.19 -3.31 -16.79
N LYS A 46 2.98 -2.81 -16.68
CA LYS A 46 2.22 -2.36 -17.85
C LYS A 46 2.91 -1.16 -18.49
N GLY A 47 3.22 -1.28 -19.78
CA GLY A 47 3.90 -0.23 -20.55
C GLY A 47 5.42 -0.21 -20.39
N ASP A 48 6.01 -1.13 -19.62
CA ASP A 48 7.47 -1.31 -19.61
C ASP A 48 7.97 -1.92 -20.94
N GLU A 49 9.29 -1.93 -21.12
CA GLU A 49 9.92 -2.47 -22.32
C GLU A 49 9.72 -3.97 -22.51
N LEU A 50 9.45 -4.73 -21.44
CA LEU A 50 9.26 -6.19 -21.46
C LEU A 50 7.77 -6.58 -21.58
N CYS A 51 6.85 -5.64 -21.42
CA CYS A 51 5.43 -5.86 -21.38
C CYS A 51 4.94 -6.43 -22.71
N CYS A 52 4.42 -7.66 -22.66
CA CYS A 52 3.94 -8.39 -23.84
C CYS A 52 4.97 -8.53 -24.96
N LYS A 53 6.28 -8.47 -24.66
CA LYS A 53 7.31 -8.81 -25.66
C LYS A 53 7.19 -10.28 -26.07
N PRO A 54 7.42 -10.60 -27.36
CA PRO A 54 7.41 -11.98 -27.84
C PRO A 54 8.59 -12.77 -27.27
N ASN A 55 8.52 -14.11 -27.39
CA ASN A 55 9.59 -15.05 -27.03
C ASN A 55 10.06 -15.01 -25.57
N GLN A 56 9.20 -14.55 -24.65
CA GLN A 56 9.43 -14.68 -23.22
C GLN A 56 8.97 -16.05 -22.74
N GLU A 57 9.77 -16.66 -21.86
CA GLU A 57 9.43 -17.92 -21.22
C GLU A 57 8.20 -17.74 -20.33
N LYS A 58 7.26 -18.68 -20.43
CA LYS A 58 6.02 -18.66 -19.66
C LYS A 58 6.14 -19.64 -18.51
N CYS A 59 5.74 -19.19 -17.33
CA CYS A 59 5.60 -20.03 -16.17
C CYS A 59 4.57 -21.13 -16.45
N ILE A 60 4.96 -22.39 -16.25
CA ILE A 60 4.10 -23.57 -16.46
C ILE A 60 2.89 -23.63 -15.50
N ILE A 61 2.95 -22.89 -14.39
CA ILE A 61 1.92 -22.91 -13.34
C ILE A 61 0.82 -21.89 -13.64
N CYS A 62 1.18 -20.63 -13.85
CA CYS A 62 0.21 -19.53 -14.01
C CYS A 62 0.08 -19.02 -15.46
N GLY A 63 0.93 -19.46 -16.38
CA GLY A 63 0.91 -19.04 -17.78
C GLY A 63 1.41 -17.61 -18.07
N LEU A 64 1.73 -16.82 -17.04
CA LEU A 64 2.37 -15.51 -17.15
C LEU A 64 3.88 -15.65 -17.44
N VAL A 65 4.55 -14.55 -17.78
CA VAL A 65 6.00 -14.57 -18.01
C VAL A 65 6.72 -15.01 -16.74
N GLU A 66 7.60 -16.00 -16.86
CA GLU A 66 8.36 -16.53 -15.74
C GLU A 66 9.27 -15.45 -15.12
N GLY A 67 9.28 -15.37 -13.80
CA GLY A 67 10.06 -14.38 -13.06
C GLY A 67 9.54 -12.94 -13.16
N SER A 68 8.49 -12.67 -13.95
CA SER A 68 7.83 -11.35 -13.96
C SER A 68 7.28 -10.99 -12.57
N PRO A 69 7.07 -9.70 -12.26
CA PRO A 69 6.51 -9.29 -10.97
C PRO A 69 5.15 -9.96 -10.68
N GLY A 70 4.32 -10.15 -11.70
CA GLY A 70 3.01 -10.79 -11.58
C GLY A 70 3.02 -12.32 -11.59
N CYS A 71 4.14 -12.97 -11.91
CA CYS A 71 4.23 -14.43 -11.99
C CYS A 71 3.80 -15.10 -10.68
N CYS A 72 2.72 -15.88 -10.72
CA CYS A 72 2.09 -16.52 -9.55
C CYS A 72 1.64 -15.56 -8.43
N ASN A 73 1.61 -14.25 -8.67
CA ASN A 73 1.23 -13.23 -7.69
C ASN A 73 -0.06 -12.49 -8.05
N ILE A 74 -0.49 -12.55 -9.32
CA ILE A 74 -1.78 -12.00 -9.76
C ILE A 74 -2.87 -13.05 -9.48
N PRO A 75 -3.94 -12.71 -8.72
CA PRO A 75 -5.06 -13.61 -8.51
C PRO A 75 -5.72 -14.02 -9.83
N GLU A 76 -6.14 -15.27 -9.93
CA GLU A 76 -6.88 -15.75 -11.09
C GLU A 76 -8.16 -14.93 -11.30
N GLY A 77 -8.42 -14.51 -12.54
CA GLY A 77 -9.58 -13.69 -12.88
C GLY A 77 -9.51 -12.21 -12.48
N ALA A 78 -8.38 -11.73 -11.94
CA ALA A 78 -8.23 -10.31 -11.63
C ALA A 78 -8.25 -9.45 -12.90
N GLU A 79 -9.18 -8.49 -12.97
CA GLU A 79 -9.24 -7.52 -14.08
C GLU A 79 -8.05 -6.54 -14.04
N THR A 80 -7.60 -6.20 -12.83
CA THR A 80 -6.50 -5.30 -12.57
C THR A 80 -5.58 -5.87 -11.50
N ALA A 81 -4.28 -5.62 -11.63
CA ALA A 81 -3.30 -5.92 -10.59
C ALA A 81 -2.28 -4.78 -10.54
N ALA A 82 -1.83 -4.44 -9.34
CA ALA A 82 -0.83 -3.40 -9.15
C ALA A 82 0.06 -3.74 -7.95
N LEU A 83 1.30 -3.27 -7.99
CA LEU A 83 2.24 -3.36 -6.87
C LEU A 83 2.32 -2.03 -6.14
N CYS A 84 2.35 -2.08 -4.81
CA CYS A 84 2.58 -0.94 -3.96
C CYS A 84 4.06 -0.52 -4.05
N THR A 85 4.37 0.69 -4.47
CA THR A 85 5.75 1.18 -4.62
C THR A 85 6.48 1.32 -3.28
N ALA A 86 5.75 1.35 -2.16
CA ALA A 86 6.35 1.48 -0.83
C ALA A 86 6.79 0.14 -0.20
N CYS A 87 6.17 -0.98 -0.60
CA CYS A 87 6.46 -2.29 -0.01
C CYS A 87 6.75 -3.40 -1.04
N GLY A 88 6.37 -3.25 -2.31
CA GLY A 88 6.59 -4.25 -3.36
C GLY A 88 5.55 -5.38 -3.41
N ASN A 89 4.63 -5.46 -2.45
CA ASN A 89 3.52 -6.42 -2.48
C ASN A 89 2.35 -5.92 -3.35
N ILE A 90 1.43 -6.83 -3.69
CA ILE A 90 0.18 -6.50 -4.39
C ILE A 90 -0.58 -5.44 -3.59
N ALA A 91 -0.89 -4.32 -4.22
CA ALA A 91 -1.59 -3.21 -3.60
C ALA A 91 -2.98 -3.65 -3.13
N GLY A 92 -3.31 -3.38 -1.86
CA GLY A 92 -4.59 -3.76 -1.26
C GLY A 92 -4.70 -5.25 -0.88
N GLY A 93 -3.69 -6.08 -1.13
CA GLY A 93 -3.63 -7.45 -0.63
C GLY A 93 -3.27 -7.52 0.86
N ASP A 94 -3.41 -8.70 1.47
CA ASP A 94 -3.22 -8.90 2.92
C ASP A 94 -1.81 -8.50 3.40
N LEU A 95 -0.79 -8.83 2.61
CA LEU A 95 0.62 -8.51 2.92
C LEU A 95 1.00 -7.06 2.56
N CYS A 96 0.09 -6.28 1.97
CA CYS A 96 0.38 -4.92 1.53
C CYS A 96 0.65 -4.02 2.73
N CYS A 97 1.92 -3.64 2.89
CA CYS A 97 2.37 -2.78 3.98
C CYS A 97 2.08 -3.32 5.38
N GLU A 98 1.97 -4.64 5.52
CA GLU A 98 1.97 -5.29 6.82
C GLU A 98 3.28 -4.93 7.56
N PRO A 99 3.20 -4.59 8.87
CA PRO A 99 4.37 -4.24 9.65
C PRO A 99 5.36 -5.42 9.79
N ASP A 100 6.57 -5.11 10.24
CA ASP A 100 7.60 -6.10 10.62
C ASP A 100 8.04 -7.11 9.54
N GLN A 101 7.65 -6.90 8.29
CA GLN A 101 8.13 -7.69 7.16
C GLN A 101 9.62 -7.42 6.89
N PRO A 102 10.43 -8.47 6.65
CA PRO A 102 11.86 -8.31 6.36
C PRO A 102 12.05 -7.45 5.10
N ARG A 103 12.96 -6.48 5.17
CA ARG A 103 13.25 -5.57 4.06
C ARG A 103 14.45 -6.07 3.26
N CYS A 104 14.37 -5.97 1.94
CA CYS A 104 15.49 -6.22 1.05
C CYS A 104 16.55 -5.12 1.22
N ALA A 105 17.78 -5.49 1.59
CA ALA A 105 18.87 -4.54 1.79
C ALA A 105 19.27 -3.75 0.52
N LYS A 106 18.94 -4.27 -0.68
CA LYS A 106 19.28 -3.62 -1.95
C LYS A 106 18.28 -2.55 -2.38
N CYS A 107 16.98 -2.82 -2.28
CA CYS A 107 15.93 -1.92 -2.79
C CYS A 107 15.01 -1.33 -1.71
N GLY A 108 15.08 -1.81 -0.47
CA GLY A 108 14.26 -1.33 0.64
C GLY A 108 12.78 -1.73 0.59
N LEU A 109 12.36 -2.50 -0.42
CA LEU A 109 11.03 -3.14 -0.46
C LEU A 109 11.01 -4.38 0.44
N VAL A 110 9.84 -4.97 0.65
CA VAL A 110 9.73 -6.25 1.36
C VAL A 110 10.54 -7.29 0.59
N LYS A 111 11.37 -8.04 1.32
CA LYS A 111 12.22 -9.08 0.76
C LYS A 111 11.35 -10.16 0.11
N ASP A 112 11.77 -10.60 -1.07
CA ASP A 112 11.08 -11.64 -1.86
C ASP A 112 9.63 -11.27 -2.27
N SER A 113 9.22 -10.01 -2.07
CA SER A 113 7.96 -9.49 -2.59
C SER A 113 7.94 -9.47 -4.12
N PRO A 114 6.76 -9.48 -4.75
CA PRO A 114 6.59 -9.40 -6.20
C PRO A 114 7.38 -8.26 -6.86
N GLY A 115 7.49 -7.11 -6.19
CA GLY A 115 8.22 -5.94 -6.65
C GLY A 115 9.69 -5.86 -6.20
N CYS A 116 10.17 -6.77 -5.36
CA CYS A 116 11.53 -6.73 -4.80
C CYS A 116 12.58 -6.70 -5.91
N CYS A 117 13.34 -5.60 -5.98
CA CYS A 117 14.35 -5.33 -7.02
C CYS A 117 13.81 -5.31 -8.47
N LYS A 118 12.48 -5.23 -8.66
CA LYS A 118 11.81 -5.22 -9.97
C LYS A 118 11.04 -3.93 -10.23
N ILE A 119 10.74 -3.15 -9.19
CA ILE A 119 10.12 -1.83 -9.31
C ILE A 119 10.95 -0.77 -8.58
N SER A 120 10.87 0.47 -9.04
CA SER A 120 11.42 1.63 -8.33
C SER A 120 10.55 2.00 -7.15
N LYS A 121 11.19 2.35 -6.03
CA LYS A 121 10.50 2.98 -4.90
C LYS A 121 10.16 4.42 -5.30
N ASN A 122 8.92 4.82 -5.08
CA ASN A 122 8.41 6.17 -5.35
C ASN A 122 7.87 6.77 -4.05
#